data_AF-A0A820J1N5-F1
#
_entry.id   AF-A0A820J1N5-F1
#
_cell.length_a   1.000
_cell.length_b   1.000
_cell.length_c   1.000
_cell.angle_alpha   90.00
_cell.angle_beta   90.00
_cell.angle_gamma   90.00
#
_symmetry.space_group_name_H-M   'P 1'
#
loop_
_entity.id
_entity.type
_entity.pdbx_description
1 polymer ?
#
loop_
_entity_poly.entity_id
_entity_poly.type
_entity_poly.pdbx_seq_one_letter_code
_entity_poly.pdbx_strand_id
1 'polypeptide(L)'
;MAEHIDRTRLLTNLRYNFDYISRFLNFTKDDINTLNSLAPILFPRISYIVETVYKKLYSFDITKQYFVRRNDDFEVFSSNTESNATILSAQTDFRKDMLSIYLKHILIQSEWNDAFLQFL
;
A
#
# COMPACT_ATOMS: atom_id res chain seq x y z
N MET A 1 22.49 23.03 13.47
CA MET A 1 21.45 24.01 13.08
C MET A 1 20.21 23.24 12.64
N ALA A 2 19.02 23.69 13.01
CA ALA A 2 17.77 23.04 12.57
C ALA A 2 17.47 23.40 11.11
N GLU A 3 17.08 22.42 10.29
CA GLU A 3 16.57 22.65 8.94
C GLU A 3 15.21 23.37 9.01
N HIS A 4 15.02 24.41 8.20
CA HIS A 4 13.72 25.06 8.08
C HIS A 4 12.83 24.28 7.11
N ILE A 5 11.61 23.97 7.53
CA ILE A 5 10.60 23.28 6.72
C ILE A 5 9.40 24.20 6.52
N ASP A 6 8.97 24.35 5.27
CA ASP A 6 7.75 25.08 4.91
C ASP A 6 6.53 24.18 5.12
N ARG A 7 5.72 24.53 6.12
CA ARG A 7 4.53 23.76 6.50
C ARG A 7 3.47 23.72 5.39
N THR A 8 3.31 24.79 4.64
CA THR A 8 2.31 24.86 3.57
C THR A 8 2.72 23.94 2.43
N ARG A 9 3.99 24.01 2.01
CA ARG A 9 4.52 23.10 0.97
C ARG A 9 4.50 21.65 1.41
N LEU A 10 4.77 21.36 2.69
CA LEU A 10 4.72 20.01 3.25
C LEU A 10 3.35 19.34 3.08
N LEU A 11 2.26 20.11 3.15
CA LEU A 11 0.89 19.59 3.04
C LEU A 11 0.34 19.61 1.61
N THR A 12 0.91 20.44 0.72
CA THR A 12 0.36 20.70 -0.62
C THR A 12 1.21 20.17 -1.76
N ASN A 13 2.48 19.88 -1.53
CA ASN A 13 3.41 19.41 -2.55
C ASN A 13 3.94 18.02 -2.18
N LEU A 14 3.50 17.02 -2.94
CA LEU A 14 3.83 15.61 -2.72
C LEU A 14 5.35 15.36 -2.76
N ARG A 15 6.05 15.92 -3.74
CA ARG A 15 7.51 15.79 -3.87
C ARG A 15 8.21 16.37 -2.65
N TYR A 16 7.84 17.58 -2.23
CA TYR A 16 8.42 18.24 -1.05
C TYR A 16 8.17 17.44 0.23
N ASN A 17 6.97 16.87 0.38
CA ASN A 17 6.63 15.99 1.48
C ASN A 17 7.51 14.74 1.51
N PHE A 18 7.59 14.04 0.36
CA PHE A 18 8.41 12.85 0.20
C PHE A 18 9.89 13.13 0.47
N ASP A 19 10.44 14.20 -0.10
CA ASP A 19 11.85 14.55 0.07
C ASP A 19 12.16 14.88 1.54
N TYR A 20 11.26 15.57 2.24
CA TYR A 20 11.40 15.82 3.68
C TYR A 20 11.38 14.53 4.49
N ILE A 21 10.36 13.68 4.30
CA ILE A 21 10.24 12.42 5.04
C ILE A 21 11.43 11.49 4.75
N SER A 22 11.87 11.45 3.49
CA SER A 22 13.04 10.66 3.09
C SER A 22 14.30 11.12 3.81
N ARG A 23 14.57 12.44 3.85
CA ARG A 23 15.68 12.97 4.66
C ARG A 23 15.51 12.69 6.15
N PHE A 24 14.29 12.83 6.68
CA PHE A 24 14.00 12.61 8.09
C PHE A 24 14.23 11.17 8.54
N LEU A 25 13.87 10.20 7.69
CA LEU A 25 14.05 8.76 7.95
C LEU A 25 15.42 8.23 7.49
N ASN A 26 16.28 9.08 6.94
CA ASN A 26 17.49 8.68 6.21
C ASN A 26 17.22 7.63 5.12
N PHE A 27 16.09 7.74 4.43
CA PHE A 27 15.77 6.93 3.25
C PHE A 27 16.52 7.47 2.04
N THR A 28 17.34 6.62 1.44
CA THR A 28 18.30 6.95 0.39
C THR A 28 18.12 6.06 -0.85
N LYS A 29 18.89 6.34 -1.90
CA LYS A 29 18.94 5.49 -3.09
C LYS A 29 19.42 4.07 -2.78
N ASP A 30 20.24 3.89 -1.74
CA ASP A 30 20.72 2.57 -1.34
C ASP A 30 19.61 1.71 -0.74
N ASP A 31 18.64 2.31 -0.06
CA ASP A 31 17.43 1.61 0.42
C ASP A 31 16.58 1.13 -0.76
N ILE A 32 16.42 1.97 -1.79
CA ILE A 32 15.71 1.60 -3.03
C ILE A 32 16.45 0.43 -3.72
N ASN A 33 17.76 0.52 -3.88
CA ASN A 33 18.58 -0.55 -4.47
C ASN A 33 18.45 -1.85 -3.66
N THR A 34 18.43 -1.74 -2.32
CA THR A 34 18.24 -2.88 -1.42
C THR A 34 16.87 -3.52 -1.63
N LEU A 35 15.79 -2.72 -1.70
CA LEU A 35 14.44 -3.21 -2.01
C LEU A 35 14.41 -3.93 -3.36
N ASN A 36 15.03 -3.37 -4.40
CA ASN A 36 15.11 -4.00 -5.72
C ASN A 36 15.89 -5.32 -5.68
N SER A 37 16.98 -5.40 -4.91
CA SER A 37 17.75 -6.64 -4.74
C SER A 37 16.96 -7.74 -4.01
N LEU A 38 16.02 -7.37 -3.12
CA LEU A 38 15.16 -8.29 -2.39
C LEU A 38 13.95 -8.76 -3.22
N ALA A 39 13.58 -8.01 -4.27
CA ALA A 39 12.46 -8.34 -5.14
C ALA A 39 12.41 -9.82 -5.60
N PRO A 40 13.48 -10.43 -6.18
CA PRO A 40 13.44 -11.82 -6.61
C PRO A 40 13.20 -12.82 -5.46
N ILE A 41 13.61 -12.48 -4.24
CA ILE A 41 13.41 -13.33 -3.05
C ILE A 41 11.97 -13.20 -2.54
N LEU A 42 11.42 -12.00 -2.59
CA LEU A 42 10.11 -11.68 -2.04
C LEU A 42 8.97 -12.05 -2.97
N PHE A 43 9.14 -11.95 -4.30
CA PHE A 43 8.05 -12.18 -5.27
C PHE A 43 7.33 -13.53 -5.11
N PRO A 44 8.03 -14.67 -4.96
CA PRO A 44 7.37 -15.95 -4.74
C PRO A 44 6.61 -16.01 -3.41
N ARG A 45 6.87 -15.09 -2.48
CA ARG A 45 6.32 -15.07 -1.12
C ARG A 45 5.26 -13.99 -0.91
N ILE A 46 5.02 -13.10 -1.88
CA ILE A 46 4.08 -11.96 -1.72
C ILE A 46 2.68 -12.44 -1.32
N SER A 47 2.15 -13.48 -1.97
CA SER A 47 0.83 -14.01 -1.61
C SER A 47 0.78 -14.47 -0.15
N TYR A 48 1.80 -15.18 0.34
CA TYR A 48 1.89 -15.59 1.73
C TYR A 48 2.02 -14.41 2.71
N ILE A 49 2.80 -13.39 2.35
CA ILE A 49 2.96 -12.17 3.14
C ILE A 49 1.60 -11.47 3.28
N VAL A 50 0.89 -11.27 2.18
CA VAL A 50 -0.44 -10.64 2.16
C VAL A 50 -1.44 -11.44 2.98
N GLU A 51 -1.50 -12.76 2.83
CA GLU A 51 -2.35 -13.61 3.66
C GLU A 51 -2.04 -13.47 5.15
N THR A 52 -0.75 -13.41 5.51
CA THR A 52 -0.31 -13.26 6.90
C THR A 52 -0.72 -11.91 7.48
N VAL A 53 -0.59 -10.83 6.70
CA VAL A 53 -1.05 -9.48 7.08
C VAL A 53 -2.56 -9.48 7.31
N TYR A 54 -3.35 -10.04 6.40
CA TYR A 54 -4.81 -10.09 6.56
C TYR A 54 -5.24 -10.94 7.77
N LYS A 55 -4.60 -12.09 7.99
CA LYS A 55 -4.84 -12.89 9.21
C LYS A 55 -4.57 -12.07 10.48
N LYS A 56 -3.51 -11.27 10.50
CA LYS A 56 -3.18 -10.41 11.64
C LYS A 56 -4.17 -9.26 11.80
N LEU A 57 -4.58 -8.61 10.71
CA LEU A 57 -5.61 -7.56 10.74
C LEU A 57 -6.97 -8.12 11.18
N TYR A 58 -7.28 -9.38 10.88
CA TYR A 58 -8.54 -10.01 11.32
C TYR A 58 -8.47 -10.59 12.73
N SER A 59 -7.29 -10.64 13.35
CA SER A 59 -7.15 -11.10 14.74
C SER A 59 -7.62 -10.08 15.78
N PHE A 60 -7.90 -8.83 15.37
CA PHE A 60 -8.47 -7.80 16.23
C PHE A 60 -9.77 -7.29 15.60
N ASP A 61 -10.80 -7.16 16.43
CA ASP A 61 -12.12 -6.66 16.06
C ASP A 61 -12.06 -5.22 15.51
N ILE A 62 -11.29 -4.35 16.18
CA ILE A 62 -11.13 -2.94 15.82
C ILE A 62 -10.55 -2.75 14.41
N THR A 63 -9.69 -3.66 13.94
CA THR A 63 -9.15 -3.63 12.58
C THR A 63 -10.04 -4.38 11.61
N LYS A 64 -10.61 -5.52 12.00
CA LYS A 64 -11.50 -6.33 11.17
C LYS A 64 -12.73 -5.56 10.69
N GLN A 65 -13.32 -4.71 11.53
CA GLN A 65 -14.53 -3.94 11.17
C GLN A 65 -14.37 -3.06 9.92
N TYR A 66 -13.16 -2.55 9.64
CA TYR A 66 -12.87 -1.75 8.43
C TYR A 66 -12.85 -2.56 7.14
N PHE A 67 -12.79 -3.89 7.25
CA PHE A 67 -12.85 -4.81 6.11
C PHE A 67 -14.21 -5.45 5.93
N VAL A 68 -15.11 -5.32 6.91
CA VAL A 68 -16.50 -5.82 6.85
C VAL A 68 -17.46 -4.76 6.28
N ARG A 69 -17.13 -3.47 6.42
CA ARG A 69 -17.92 -2.40 5.78
C ARG A 69 -17.73 -2.45 4.26
N ARG A 70 -18.85 -2.53 3.54
CA ARG A 70 -18.90 -2.40 2.08
C ARG A 70 -18.26 -1.07 1.68
N ASN A 71 -17.29 -1.12 0.77
CA ASN A 71 -16.85 0.06 0.05
C ASN A 71 -17.89 0.40 -1.02
N ASP A 72 -18.27 1.67 -1.10
CA ASP A 72 -19.17 2.19 -2.14
C ASP A 72 -18.61 1.90 -3.56
N ASP A 73 -17.27 1.90 -3.73
CA ASP A 73 -16.61 1.57 -5.01
C ASP A 73 -16.83 0.12 -5.49
N PHE A 74 -17.21 -0.80 -4.59
CA PHE A 74 -17.47 -2.20 -4.93
C PHE A 74 -18.93 -2.44 -5.36
N GLU A 75 -19.84 -1.47 -5.14
CA GLU A 75 -21.23 -1.58 -5.57
C GLU A 75 -21.37 -1.66 -7.09
N VAL A 76 -20.46 -1.02 -7.83
CA VAL A 76 -20.48 -0.99 -9.31
C VAL A 76 -20.23 -2.38 -9.93
N PHE A 77 -19.53 -3.28 -9.22
CA PHE A 77 -19.18 -4.61 -9.73
C PHE A 77 -20.20 -5.71 -9.40
N SER A 78 -21.07 -5.52 -8.41
CA SER A 78 -22.01 -6.56 -7.98
C SER A 78 -23.39 -6.38 -8.61
N SER A 79 -23.63 -7.04 -9.74
CA SER A 79 -24.99 -7.22 -10.26
C SER A 79 -25.84 -8.09 -9.31
N ASN A 80 -27.10 -7.70 -9.12
CA ASN A 80 -28.03 -8.16 -8.10
C ASN A 80 -28.33 -9.68 -8.10
N THR A 81 -27.55 -10.54 -7.44
CA THR A 81 -28.05 -11.84 -6.90
C THR A 81 -27.13 -12.55 -5.88
N GLU A 82 -26.09 -11.93 -5.33
CA GLU A 82 -25.11 -12.64 -4.47
C GLU A 82 -25.35 -12.47 -2.97
N SER A 83 -25.04 -13.51 -2.19
CA SER A 83 -25.13 -13.48 -0.73
C SER A 83 -24.10 -12.51 -0.12
N ASN A 84 -24.43 -11.87 1.01
CA ASN A 84 -23.55 -10.91 1.68
C ASN A 84 -22.17 -11.51 2.04
N ALA A 85 -22.09 -12.81 2.34
CA ALA A 85 -20.83 -13.50 2.65
C ALA A 85 -19.94 -13.66 1.41
N THR A 86 -20.53 -14.01 0.26
CA THR A 86 -19.83 -14.15 -1.02
C THR A 86 -19.21 -12.82 -1.47
N ILE A 87 -19.96 -11.73 -1.31
CA ILE A 87 -19.50 -10.38 -1.66
C ILE A 87 -18.31 -9.96 -0.77
N LEU A 88 -18.37 -10.26 0.54
CA LEU A 88 -17.28 -9.96 1.47
C LEU A 88 -15.99 -10.73 1.16
N SER A 89 -16.11 -12.00 0.75
CA SER A 89 -14.95 -12.78 0.30
C SER A 89 -14.35 -12.19 -0.98
N ALA A 90 -15.17 -11.87 -1.98
CA ALA A 90 -14.70 -11.29 -3.24
C ALA A 90 -13.99 -9.93 -3.03
N GLN A 91 -14.53 -9.08 -2.16
CA GLN A 91 -13.89 -7.82 -1.79
C GLN A 91 -12.56 -8.04 -1.06
N THR A 92 -12.49 -9.03 -0.17
CA THR A 92 -11.25 -9.35 0.54
C THR A 92 -10.17 -9.80 -0.43
N ASP A 93 -10.52 -10.68 -1.38
CA ASP A 93 -9.59 -11.19 -2.38
C ASP A 93 -9.09 -10.08 -3.30
N PHE A 94 -10.00 -9.21 -3.78
CA PHE A 94 -9.63 -8.02 -4.56
C PHE A 94 -8.63 -7.12 -3.82
N ARG A 95 -8.88 -6.83 -2.53
CA ARG A 95 -7.97 -5.98 -1.74
C ARG A 95 -6.61 -6.65 -1.50
N LYS A 96 -6.57 -7.97 -1.37
CA LYS A 96 -5.30 -8.74 -1.28
C LYS A 96 -4.51 -8.69 -2.59
N ASP A 97 -5.20 -8.77 -3.72
CA ASP A 97 -4.57 -8.64 -5.05
C ASP A 97 -4.00 -7.24 -5.24
N MET A 98 -4.75 -6.19 -4.88
CA MET A 98 -4.26 -4.81 -4.93
C MET A 98 -3.04 -4.61 -4.05
N LEU A 99 -3.04 -5.13 -2.82
CA LEU A 99 -1.85 -5.07 -1.94
C LEU A 99 -0.66 -5.83 -2.54
N SER A 100 -0.90 -6.98 -3.18
CA SER A 100 0.14 -7.73 -3.86
C SER A 100 0.76 -6.94 -5.02
N ILE A 101 -0.05 -6.25 -5.81
CA ILE A 101 0.41 -5.38 -6.91
C ILE A 101 1.19 -4.19 -6.36
N TYR A 102 0.68 -3.53 -5.32
CA TYR A 102 1.35 -2.42 -4.64
C TYR A 102 2.75 -2.81 -4.15
N LEU A 103 2.87 -3.93 -3.44
CA LEU A 103 4.16 -4.43 -2.96
C LEU A 103 5.12 -4.76 -4.11
N LYS A 104 4.63 -5.38 -5.19
CA LYS A 104 5.46 -5.64 -6.38
C LYS A 104 5.97 -4.34 -7.00
N HIS A 105 5.12 -3.32 -7.13
CA HIS A 105 5.51 -2.03 -7.68
C HIS A 105 6.61 -1.35 -6.86
N ILE A 106 6.48 -1.33 -5.53
CA ILE A 106 7.53 -0.80 -4.64
C ILE A 106 8.85 -1.53 -4.85
N LEU A 107 8.80 -2.86 -4.93
CA LEU A 107 9.99 -3.69 -5.02
C LEU A 107 10.70 -3.60 -6.37
N ILE A 108 10.02 -3.29 -7.48
CA ILE A 108 10.68 -3.13 -8.80
C ILE A 108 11.11 -1.70 -9.10
N GLN A 109 10.51 -0.71 -8.44
CA GLN A 109 10.75 0.67 -8.80
C GLN A 109 12.18 1.07 -8.46
N SER A 110 12.95 1.46 -9.47
CA SER A 110 14.34 1.90 -9.34
C SER A 110 14.48 3.39 -9.03
N GLU A 111 13.49 4.20 -9.43
CA GLU A 111 13.46 5.64 -9.19
C GLU A 111 12.09 6.10 -8.72
N TRP A 112 12.01 6.70 -7.53
CA TRP A 112 10.75 7.18 -6.97
C TRP A 112 10.44 8.60 -7.47
N ASN A 113 10.14 8.68 -8.77
CA ASN A 113 9.78 9.90 -9.50
C ASN A 113 8.34 10.35 -9.21
N ASP A 114 7.92 11.52 -9.73
CA ASP A 114 6.61 12.11 -9.38
C ASP A 114 5.44 11.22 -9.79
N ALA A 115 5.56 10.51 -10.92
CA ALA A 115 4.55 9.56 -11.38
C ALA A 115 4.41 8.37 -10.42
N PHE A 116 5.53 7.84 -9.92
CA PHE A 116 5.50 6.77 -8.92
C PHE A 116 4.95 7.26 -7.59
N LEU A 117 5.31 8.46 -7.15
CA LEU A 117 4.75 9.03 -5.92
C LEU A 117 3.25 9.25 -6.01
N GLN A 118 2.72 9.60 -7.19
CA GLN A 118 1.27 9.71 -7.42
C GLN A 118 0.54 8.36 -7.38
N PHE A 119 1.26 7.26 -7.61
CA PHE A 119 0.71 5.90 -7.50
C PHE A 119 0.62 5.41 -6.06
N LEU A 120 1.50 5.87 -5.16
CA LEU A 120 1.54 5.47 -3.75
C LEU A 120 0.31 5.94 -2.97
#